data_AF-A0A7C5VX36-F1
#
_entry.id   AF-A0A7C5VX36-F1
#
_cell.length_a   1.000
_cell.length_b   1.000
_cell.length_c   1.000
_cell.angle_alpha   90.00
_cell.angle_beta   90.00
_cell.angle_gamma   90.00
#
_symmetry.space_group_name_H-M   'P 1'
#
loop_
_entity.id
_entity.type
_entity.pdbx_description
1 polymer ?
#
loop_
_entity_poly.entity_id
_entity_poly.type
_entity_poly.pdbx_seq_one_letter_code
_entity_poly.pdbx_strand_id
1 'polypeptide(L)'
;MIEPSDLVDPAIYSNAGLQVGDRLRVRDLLAALLVASAGDAALALARVGGERVATGGETPQAAFVAAMNEEARRIGLRSSYFLTPDGRDVPGQVATARDLAIAAMHLLSDPLLADLVAVPSIEVEIDGPQARKVTLTNTNQLLTASDVIGVKTGTSPAAGQCLVAAVRRGHDIVVLVILGSQDRYRDAHVLLSWLDQHYRWLTLDGSTFPELAVLRRFRIVPALTPTVVVPADRAQEVELDVTYRPAAWGTVGTVRLRIGIVDLVTVPLVRVDQLGLGPMSERA
;
A
#
# COMPACT_ATOMS: atom_id res chain seq x y z
N MET A 1 -7.80 8.22 -25.54
CA MET A 1 -8.99 7.67 -26.21
C MET A 1 -8.79 6.18 -26.28
N ILE A 2 -9.84 5.39 -26.02
CA ILE A 2 -9.80 3.93 -26.06
C ILE A 2 -9.82 3.44 -27.50
N GLU A 3 -8.94 2.50 -27.81
CA GLU A 3 -8.76 1.88 -29.12
C GLU A 3 -9.14 0.39 -29.08
N PRO A 4 -9.39 -0.24 -30.24
CA PRO A 4 -9.69 -1.67 -30.29
C PRO A 4 -8.65 -2.57 -29.60
N SER A 5 -7.36 -2.20 -29.65
CA SER A 5 -6.26 -2.92 -29.01
C SER A 5 -6.27 -2.85 -27.48
N ASP A 6 -7.05 -1.93 -26.91
CA ASP A 6 -7.17 -1.77 -25.46
C ASP A 6 -8.20 -2.72 -24.87
N LEU A 7 -9.11 -3.28 -25.68
CA LEU A 7 -10.22 -4.06 -25.18
C LEU A 7 -9.82 -5.50 -24.87
N VAL A 8 -10.44 -6.08 -23.83
CA VAL A 8 -10.30 -7.49 -23.46
C VAL A 8 -11.63 -8.21 -23.68
N ASP A 9 -11.58 -9.54 -23.84
CA ASP A 9 -12.80 -10.36 -23.89
C ASP A 9 -13.52 -10.29 -22.52
N PRO A 10 -14.71 -9.68 -22.43
CA PRO A 10 -15.39 -9.50 -21.16
C PRO A 10 -15.95 -10.80 -20.57
N ALA A 11 -16.01 -11.88 -21.35
CA ALA A 11 -16.40 -13.21 -20.85
C ALA A 11 -15.23 -13.93 -20.14
N ILE A 12 -13.99 -13.50 -20.38
CA ILE A 12 -12.78 -14.16 -19.87
C ILE A 12 -12.08 -13.28 -18.83
N TYR A 13 -12.00 -11.97 -19.06
CA TYR A 13 -11.21 -11.05 -18.24
C TYR A 13 -12.08 -9.94 -17.61
N SER A 14 -11.71 -9.57 -16.38
CA SER A 14 -12.27 -8.39 -15.71
C SER A 14 -12.01 -7.12 -16.54
N ASN A 15 -12.99 -6.23 -16.59
CA ASN A 15 -12.99 -5.03 -17.42
C ASN A 15 -13.87 -3.95 -16.79
N ALA A 16 -13.71 -2.71 -17.24
CA ALA A 16 -14.55 -1.58 -16.84
C ALA A 16 -15.68 -1.27 -17.85
N GLY A 17 -15.90 -2.17 -18.81
CA GLY A 17 -16.87 -1.97 -19.89
C GLY A 17 -16.50 -0.80 -20.79
N LEU A 18 -15.20 -0.57 -21.03
CA LEU A 18 -14.73 0.46 -21.93
C LEU A 18 -15.09 0.11 -23.38
N GLN A 19 -15.31 1.14 -24.19
CA GLN A 19 -15.71 1.03 -25.59
C GLN A 19 -14.80 1.87 -26.47
N VAL A 20 -14.65 1.48 -27.74
CA VAL A 20 -13.86 2.23 -28.71
C VAL A 20 -14.38 3.67 -28.82
N GLY A 21 -13.47 4.64 -28.73
CA GLY A 21 -13.80 6.06 -28.77
C GLY A 21 -14.08 6.69 -27.41
N ASP A 22 -14.19 5.90 -26.34
CA ASP A 22 -14.25 6.42 -24.97
C ASP A 22 -13.01 7.28 -24.66
N ARG A 23 -13.20 8.31 -23.85
CA ARG A 23 -12.14 9.20 -23.40
C ARG A 23 -12.19 9.28 -21.88
N LEU A 24 -11.08 8.92 -21.24
CA LEU A 24 -10.92 8.95 -19.79
C LEU A 24 -9.63 9.67 -19.44
N ARG A 25 -9.58 10.25 -18.24
CA ARG A 25 -8.32 10.76 -17.68
C ARG A 25 -7.47 9.57 -17.25
N VAL A 26 -6.14 9.77 -17.19
CA VAL A 26 -5.21 8.75 -16.69
C VAL A 26 -5.58 8.29 -15.28
N ARG A 27 -6.02 9.22 -14.41
CA ARG A 27 -6.51 8.91 -13.06
C ARG A 27 -7.68 7.92 -13.07
N ASP A 28 -8.62 8.08 -14.00
CA ASP A 28 -9.82 7.23 -14.06
C ASP A 28 -9.49 5.84 -14.62
N LEU A 29 -8.52 5.76 -15.54
CA LEU A 29 -7.96 4.47 -15.96
C LEU A 29 -7.19 3.77 -14.83
N LEU A 30 -6.42 4.51 -14.03
CA LEU A 30 -5.76 3.97 -12.83
C LEU A 30 -6.80 3.47 -11.82
N ALA A 31 -7.89 4.21 -11.62
CA ALA A 31 -8.99 3.77 -10.78
C ALA A 31 -9.63 2.47 -11.30
N ALA A 32 -9.93 2.39 -12.61
CA ALA A 32 -10.45 1.17 -13.24
C ALA A 32 -9.51 -0.04 -13.05
N LEU A 33 -8.21 0.16 -13.27
CA LEU A 33 -7.18 -0.86 -13.08
C LEU A 33 -7.10 -1.34 -11.62
N LEU A 34 -7.01 -0.41 -10.66
CA LEU A 34 -6.71 -0.73 -9.27
C LEU A 34 -7.94 -1.21 -8.50
N VAL A 35 -9.11 -0.61 -8.75
CA VAL A 35 -10.36 -0.90 -8.04
C VAL A 35 -11.04 -2.12 -8.67
N ALA A 36 -11.40 -2.03 -9.95
CA ALA A 36 -12.17 -3.06 -10.65
C ALA A 36 -11.30 -4.18 -11.26
N SER A 37 -9.97 -4.09 -11.17
CA SER A 37 -9.06 -5.01 -11.87
C SER A 37 -9.24 -5.00 -13.38
N ALA A 38 -9.62 -3.85 -13.94
CA ALA A 38 -10.03 -3.73 -15.33
C ALA A 38 -8.85 -3.92 -16.31
N GLY A 39 -8.85 -5.02 -17.05
CA GLY A 39 -7.81 -5.36 -18.02
C GLY A 39 -7.82 -4.43 -19.24
N ASP A 40 -8.98 -3.93 -19.62
CA ASP A 40 -9.11 -2.92 -20.69
C ASP A 40 -8.43 -1.59 -20.31
N ALA A 41 -8.58 -1.17 -19.06
CA ALA A 41 -7.85 -0.02 -18.53
C ALA A 41 -6.33 -0.28 -18.46
N ALA A 42 -5.91 -1.51 -18.10
CA ALA A 42 -4.50 -1.90 -18.07
C ALA A 42 -3.86 -1.78 -19.45
N LEU A 43 -4.51 -2.31 -20.49
CA LEU A 43 -4.01 -2.25 -21.86
C LEU A 43 -3.98 -0.82 -22.41
N ALA A 44 -5.00 -0.01 -22.11
CA ALA A 44 -5.02 1.40 -22.49
C ALA A 44 -3.88 2.20 -21.83
N LEU A 45 -3.66 2.01 -20.52
CA LEU A 45 -2.54 2.63 -19.80
C LEU A 45 -1.20 2.16 -20.36
N ALA A 46 -1.07 0.87 -20.66
CA ALA A 46 0.15 0.31 -21.21
C ALA A 46 0.46 0.84 -22.61
N ARG A 47 -0.54 0.99 -23.47
CA ARG A 47 -0.35 1.58 -24.79
C ARG A 47 0.06 3.05 -24.68
N VAL A 48 -0.69 3.86 -23.93
CA VAL A 48 -0.39 5.30 -23.78
C VAL A 48 0.94 5.54 -23.07
N GLY A 49 1.26 4.76 -22.03
CA GLY A 49 2.54 4.82 -21.34
C GLY A 49 3.68 4.32 -22.24
N GLY A 50 3.44 3.22 -22.95
CA GLY A 50 4.34 2.61 -23.93
C GLY A 50 4.75 3.56 -25.04
N GLU A 51 3.80 4.29 -25.64
CA GLU A 51 4.05 5.32 -26.65
C GLU A 51 5.02 6.41 -26.17
N ARG A 52 5.04 6.69 -24.85
CA ARG A 52 5.92 7.72 -24.26
C ARG A 52 7.32 7.22 -23.94
N VAL A 53 7.45 5.93 -23.64
CA VAL A 53 8.73 5.33 -23.23
C VAL A 53 9.40 4.54 -24.35
N ALA A 54 8.70 4.29 -25.46
CA ALA A 54 9.27 3.68 -26.64
C ALA A 54 10.45 4.52 -27.15
N THR A 55 11.57 3.84 -27.43
CA THR A 55 12.81 4.48 -27.91
C THR A 55 13.21 3.97 -29.30
N GLY A 56 12.48 2.99 -29.84
CA GLY A 56 12.73 2.39 -31.15
C GLY A 56 11.44 2.00 -31.89
N GLY A 57 11.54 0.94 -32.69
CA GLY A 57 10.45 0.41 -33.54
C GLY A 57 9.57 -0.65 -32.85
N GLU A 58 9.73 -0.85 -31.54
CA GLU A 58 8.88 -1.75 -30.75
C GLU A 58 7.42 -1.26 -30.67
N THR A 59 6.51 -2.19 -30.38
CA THR A 59 5.12 -1.81 -30.10
C THR A 59 5.05 -1.08 -28.75
N PRO A 60 4.08 -0.17 -28.55
CA PRO A 60 3.88 0.48 -27.25
C PRO A 60 3.76 -0.52 -26.08
N GLN A 61 3.05 -1.63 -26.29
CA GLN A 61 2.92 -2.67 -25.27
C GLN A 61 4.25 -3.30 -24.90
N ALA A 62 5.12 -3.59 -25.89
CA ALA A 62 6.45 -4.14 -25.63
C ALA A 62 7.35 -3.14 -24.89
N ALA A 63 7.30 -1.86 -25.28
CA ALA A 63 8.01 -0.79 -24.57
C ALA A 63 7.55 -0.66 -23.11
N PHE A 64 6.23 -0.74 -22.86
CA PHE A 64 5.68 -0.70 -21.52
C PHE A 64 6.11 -1.90 -20.67
N VAL A 65 6.06 -3.12 -21.21
CA VAL A 65 6.51 -4.33 -20.49
C VAL A 65 8.01 -4.27 -20.19
N ALA A 66 8.83 -3.72 -21.08
CA ALA A 66 10.24 -3.48 -20.80
C ALA A 66 10.43 -2.49 -19.63
N ALA A 67 9.68 -1.38 -19.64
CA ALA A 67 9.69 -0.41 -18.54
C ALA A 67 9.16 -1.00 -17.22
N MET A 68 8.14 -1.87 -17.26
CA MET A 68 7.63 -2.59 -16.08
C MET A 68 8.73 -3.44 -15.44
N ASN A 69 9.51 -4.18 -16.24
CA ASN A 69 10.60 -5.01 -15.71
C ASN A 69 11.82 -4.19 -15.28
N GLU A 70 12.06 -3.04 -15.91
CA GLU A 70 13.06 -2.09 -15.43
C GLU A 70 12.69 -1.52 -14.07
N GLU A 71 11.44 -1.11 -13.91
CA GLU A 71 10.90 -0.64 -12.64
C GLU A 71 10.93 -1.73 -11.57
N ALA A 72 10.57 -2.97 -11.95
CA ALA A 72 10.66 -4.13 -11.08
C ALA A 72 12.08 -4.31 -10.52
N ARG A 73 13.11 -4.24 -11.39
CA ARG A 73 14.51 -4.27 -10.95
C ARG A 73 14.87 -3.07 -10.08
N ARG A 74 14.42 -1.86 -10.44
CA ARG A 74 14.71 -0.62 -9.73
C ARG A 74 14.24 -0.66 -8.28
N ILE A 75 13.04 -1.19 -8.04
CA ILE A 75 12.45 -1.26 -6.70
C ILE A 75 12.77 -2.58 -5.97
N GLY A 76 13.50 -3.49 -6.62
CA GLY A 76 14.10 -4.66 -5.98
C GLY A 76 13.31 -5.97 -6.08
N LEU A 77 12.41 -6.11 -7.07
CA LEU A 77 11.75 -7.37 -7.41
C LEU A 77 12.74 -8.28 -8.14
N ARG A 78 13.49 -9.08 -7.40
CA ARG A 78 14.63 -9.86 -7.93
C ARG A 78 14.24 -11.24 -8.45
N SER A 79 13.02 -11.69 -8.18
CA SER A 79 12.53 -13.04 -8.48
C SER A 79 11.20 -13.01 -9.23
N SER A 80 10.87 -11.87 -9.84
CA SER A 80 9.65 -11.66 -10.62
C SER A 80 9.99 -11.19 -12.03
N TYR A 81 9.16 -11.57 -12.99
CA TYR A 81 9.29 -11.17 -14.39
C TYR A 81 7.89 -11.06 -15.01
N PHE A 82 7.62 -9.95 -15.66
CA PHE A 82 6.31 -9.61 -16.21
C PHE A 82 6.34 -9.66 -17.74
N LEU A 83 5.29 -10.21 -18.34
CA LEU A 83 5.16 -10.37 -19.80
C LEU A 83 3.92 -9.66 -20.33
N THR A 84 2.93 -9.39 -19.48
CA THR A 84 1.69 -8.73 -19.86
C THR A 84 1.36 -7.59 -18.89
N PRO A 85 0.80 -6.46 -19.38
CA PRO A 85 0.42 -5.35 -18.51
C PRO A 85 -0.76 -5.68 -17.57
N ASP A 86 -1.64 -6.58 -18.00
CA ASP A 86 -2.89 -6.92 -17.31
C ASP A 86 -2.79 -8.19 -16.47
N GLY A 87 -1.64 -8.87 -16.46
CA GLY A 87 -1.39 -10.03 -15.61
C GLY A 87 -2.03 -11.34 -16.09
N ARG A 88 -2.55 -11.39 -17.33
CA ARG A 88 -3.12 -12.63 -17.90
C ARG A 88 -2.09 -13.76 -17.97
N ASP A 89 -2.58 -15.00 -17.89
CA ASP A 89 -1.74 -16.20 -17.91
C ASP A 89 -0.94 -16.32 -19.22
N VAL A 90 0.38 -16.18 -19.10
CA VAL A 90 1.34 -16.43 -20.19
C VAL A 90 2.56 -17.19 -19.64
N PRO A 91 3.07 -18.21 -20.34
CA PRO A 91 4.25 -18.95 -19.89
C PRO A 91 5.46 -18.03 -19.68
N GLY A 92 6.10 -18.14 -18.52
CA GLY A 92 7.29 -17.35 -18.16
C GLY A 92 7.00 -16.08 -17.35
N GLN A 93 5.74 -15.67 -17.20
CA GLN A 93 5.36 -14.64 -16.24
C GLN A 93 5.34 -15.21 -14.83
N VAL A 94 6.03 -14.57 -13.90
CA VAL A 94 6.16 -15.04 -12.51
C VAL A 94 6.29 -13.87 -11.55
N ALA A 95 5.71 -14.03 -10.37
CA ALA A 95 5.95 -13.15 -9.24
C ALA A 95 6.09 -13.97 -7.95
N THR A 96 6.86 -13.45 -6.98
CA THR A 96 6.98 -14.08 -5.66
C THR A 96 6.24 -13.29 -4.60
N ALA A 97 5.86 -13.96 -3.51
CA ALA A 97 5.19 -13.29 -2.39
C ALA A 97 6.03 -12.13 -1.82
N ARG A 98 7.35 -12.31 -1.75
CA ARG A 98 8.28 -11.27 -1.28
C ARG A 98 8.31 -10.05 -2.19
N ASP A 99 8.45 -10.27 -3.49
CA ASP A 99 8.52 -9.20 -4.48
C ASP A 99 7.19 -8.43 -4.56
N LEU A 100 6.07 -9.12 -4.45
CA LEU A 100 4.75 -8.48 -4.40
C LEU A 100 4.55 -7.66 -3.13
N ALA A 101 5.10 -8.09 -1.99
CA ALA A 101 5.09 -7.29 -0.77
C ALA A 101 5.90 -5.98 -0.93
N ILE A 102 7.05 -6.06 -1.61
CA ILE A 102 7.86 -4.87 -1.95
C ILE A 102 7.08 -3.95 -2.90
N ALA A 103 6.46 -4.49 -3.95
CA ALA A 103 5.66 -3.73 -4.89
C ALA A 103 4.47 -3.03 -4.20
N ALA A 104 3.80 -3.71 -3.27
CA ALA A 104 2.73 -3.12 -2.48
C ALA A 104 3.21 -1.95 -1.62
N MET A 105 4.32 -2.12 -0.90
CA MET A 105 4.92 -1.02 -0.13
C MET A 105 5.34 0.15 -1.02
N HIS A 106 5.87 -0.13 -2.22
CA HIS A 106 6.20 0.91 -3.18
C HIS A 106 4.96 1.66 -3.67
N LEU A 107 3.90 0.94 -4.04
CA LEU A 107 2.61 1.53 -4.44
C LEU A 107 2.02 2.40 -3.34
N LEU A 108 2.00 1.91 -2.10
CA LEU A 108 1.44 2.61 -0.94
C LEU A 108 2.24 3.86 -0.55
N SER A 109 3.46 4.04 -1.08
CA SER A 109 4.24 5.26 -0.87
C SER A 109 3.77 6.44 -1.75
N ASP A 110 3.00 6.16 -2.81
CA ASP A 110 2.35 7.17 -3.63
C ASP A 110 0.94 7.46 -3.06
N PRO A 111 0.64 8.70 -2.60
CA PRO A 111 -0.64 9.01 -1.99
C PRO A 111 -1.84 8.79 -2.91
N LEU A 112 -1.71 9.06 -4.22
CA LEU A 112 -2.80 8.85 -5.17
C LEU A 112 -3.11 7.36 -5.32
N LEU A 113 -2.08 6.52 -5.45
CA LEU A 113 -2.27 5.08 -5.61
C LEU A 113 -2.78 4.44 -4.31
N ALA A 114 -2.27 4.89 -3.15
CA ALA A 114 -2.74 4.46 -1.85
C ALA A 114 -4.24 4.76 -1.65
N ASP A 115 -4.68 5.97 -2.01
CA ASP A 115 -6.10 6.35 -1.91
C ASP A 115 -6.98 5.48 -2.83
N LEU A 116 -6.52 5.18 -4.06
CA LEU A 116 -7.29 4.37 -5.01
C LEU A 116 -7.47 2.92 -4.55
N VAL A 117 -6.45 2.30 -3.96
CA VAL A 117 -6.56 0.90 -3.52
C VAL A 117 -7.34 0.73 -2.21
N ALA A 118 -7.51 1.81 -1.44
CA ALA A 118 -8.19 1.81 -0.15
C ALA A 118 -9.71 2.05 -0.22
N VAL A 119 -10.26 2.42 -1.38
CA VAL A 119 -11.70 2.69 -1.51
C VAL A 119 -12.51 1.44 -1.89
N PRO A 120 -13.67 1.17 -1.26
CA PRO A 120 -14.55 0.07 -1.63
C PRO A 120 -15.19 0.22 -3.02
N SER A 121 -15.40 1.45 -3.48
CA SER A 121 -15.88 1.77 -4.82
C SER A 121 -15.55 3.20 -5.19
N ILE A 122 -15.57 3.51 -6.48
CA ILE A 122 -15.38 4.87 -7.01
C ILE A 122 -16.20 5.06 -8.29
N GLU A 123 -16.81 6.22 -8.46
CA GLU A 123 -17.47 6.61 -9.71
C GLU A 123 -16.45 7.29 -10.63
N VAL A 124 -16.44 6.90 -11.91
CA VAL A 124 -15.62 7.53 -12.95
C VAL A 124 -16.50 8.06 -14.08
N GLU A 125 -16.08 9.16 -14.67
CA GLU A 125 -16.74 9.78 -15.81
C GLU A 125 -16.01 9.36 -17.10
N ILE A 126 -16.79 8.86 -18.06
CA ILE A 126 -16.32 8.47 -19.39
C ILE A 126 -16.87 9.47 -20.38
N ASP A 127 -16.00 10.17 -21.08
CA ASP A 127 -16.34 11.08 -22.18
C ASP A 127 -16.34 10.34 -23.53
N GLY A 128 -16.81 11.01 -24.58
CA GLY A 128 -16.79 10.50 -25.95
C GLY A 128 -18.19 10.27 -26.52
N PRO A 129 -18.33 9.48 -27.59
CA PRO A 129 -19.61 9.26 -28.28
C PRO A 129 -20.69 8.60 -27.41
N GLN A 130 -20.28 7.87 -26.37
CA GLN A 130 -21.15 7.14 -25.42
C GLN A 130 -20.87 7.60 -23.98
N ALA A 131 -20.85 8.92 -23.79
CA ALA A 131 -20.51 9.53 -22.50
C ALA A 131 -21.43 9.02 -21.38
N ARG A 132 -20.84 8.57 -20.28
CA ARG A 132 -21.55 7.91 -19.17
C ARG A 132 -20.75 7.95 -17.88
N LYS A 133 -21.42 7.68 -16.77
CA LYS A 133 -20.81 7.45 -15.46
C LYS A 133 -20.78 5.96 -15.18
N VAL A 134 -19.68 5.46 -14.63
CA VAL A 134 -19.53 4.04 -14.27
C VAL A 134 -19.06 3.95 -12.83
N THR A 135 -19.74 3.14 -12.03
CA THR A 135 -19.28 2.77 -10.68
C THR A 135 -18.35 1.57 -10.78
N LEU A 136 -17.12 1.75 -10.32
CA LEU A 136 -16.12 0.70 -10.19
C LEU A 136 -16.17 0.17 -8.76
N THR A 137 -16.38 -1.13 -8.59
CA THR A 137 -16.39 -1.78 -7.28
C THR A 137 -15.06 -2.47 -7.04
N ASN A 138 -14.50 -2.28 -5.84
CA ASN A 138 -13.24 -2.89 -5.49
C ASN A 138 -13.38 -4.41 -5.38
N THR A 139 -12.46 -5.12 -5.99
CA THR A 139 -12.44 -6.59 -5.94
C THR A 139 -11.97 -7.14 -4.58
N ASN A 140 -11.30 -6.32 -3.76
CA ASN A 140 -10.83 -6.69 -2.43
C ASN A 140 -11.95 -6.60 -1.38
N GLN A 141 -12.46 -7.76 -0.97
CA GLN A 141 -13.56 -7.85 -0.01
C GLN A 141 -13.15 -7.51 1.44
N LEU A 142 -11.84 -7.44 1.73
CA LEU A 142 -11.35 -7.07 3.06
C LEU A 142 -11.54 -5.59 3.40
N LEU A 143 -11.81 -4.73 2.41
CA LEU A 143 -12.03 -3.28 2.63
C LEU A 143 -13.29 -2.95 3.45
N THR A 144 -14.05 -3.95 3.88
CA THR A 144 -15.13 -3.81 4.87
C THR A 144 -14.59 -3.57 6.28
N ALA A 145 -13.34 -3.95 6.56
CA ALA A 145 -12.68 -3.71 7.84
C ALA A 145 -11.92 -2.36 7.82
N SER A 146 -12.03 -1.60 8.90
CA SER A 146 -11.52 -0.22 8.99
C SER A 146 -9.99 -0.10 9.01
N ASP A 147 -9.30 -1.19 9.30
CA ASP A 147 -7.84 -1.28 9.34
C ASP A 147 -7.23 -1.72 8.00
N VAL A 148 -8.03 -2.14 7.03
CA VAL A 148 -7.57 -2.57 5.71
C VAL A 148 -7.44 -1.36 4.78
N ILE A 149 -6.30 -1.25 4.12
CA ILE A 149 -5.92 -0.10 3.27
C ILE A 149 -5.55 -0.52 1.84
N GLY A 150 -5.97 -1.70 1.40
CA GLY A 150 -5.68 -2.23 0.06
C GLY A 150 -5.29 -3.72 0.07
N VAL A 151 -4.62 -4.26 -0.96
CA VAL A 151 -4.14 -3.56 -2.17
C VAL A 151 -4.76 -4.15 -3.43
N LYS A 152 -4.62 -5.45 -3.69
CA LYS A 152 -5.02 -6.03 -4.98
C LYS A 152 -5.34 -7.51 -4.90
N THR A 153 -6.36 -7.93 -5.64
CA THR A 153 -6.71 -9.34 -5.87
C THR A 153 -6.27 -9.80 -7.27
N GLY A 154 -6.09 -11.11 -7.46
CA GLY A 154 -5.92 -11.73 -8.78
C GLY A 154 -6.44 -13.17 -8.81
N THR A 155 -7.04 -13.59 -9.92
CA THR A 155 -7.54 -14.96 -10.09
C THR A 155 -7.31 -15.42 -11.51
N SER A 156 -6.72 -16.59 -11.67
CA SER A 156 -6.66 -17.25 -12.98
C SER A 156 -6.65 -18.78 -12.80
N PRO A 157 -6.96 -19.55 -13.85
CA PRO A 157 -6.83 -21.00 -13.81
C PRO A 157 -5.42 -21.47 -13.42
N ALA A 158 -4.37 -20.78 -13.86
CA ALA A 158 -3.00 -21.15 -13.53
C ALA A 158 -2.55 -20.69 -12.14
N ALA A 159 -3.03 -19.52 -11.67
CA ALA A 159 -2.56 -18.90 -10.44
C ALA A 159 -3.42 -19.23 -9.19
N GLY A 160 -4.64 -19.75 -9.38
CA GLY A 160 -5.60 -19.90 -8.28
C GLY A 160 -6.03 -18.53 -7.73
N GLN A 161 -6.42 -18.50 -6.44
CA GLN A 161 -6.81 -17.26 -5.76
C GLN A 161 -5.60 -16.56 -5.12
N CYS A 162 -5.31 -15.33 -5.54
CA CYS A 162 -4.20 -14.52 -5.01
C CYS A 162 -4.68 -13.22 -4.35
N LEU A 163 -4.05 -12.82 -3.25
CA LEU A 163 -4.34 -11.58 -2.54
C LEU A 163 -3.05 -10.92 -2.09
N VAL A 164 -2.93 -9.62 -2.37
CA VAL A 164 -2.01 -8.73 -1.68
C VAL A 164 -2.85 -7.76 -0.87
N ALA A 165 -2.87 -7.92 0.45
CA ALA A 165 -3.60 -7.06 1.37
C ALA A 165 -2.63 -6.22 2.20
N ALA A 166 -3.05 -5.01 2.54
CA ALA A 166 -2.32 -4.15 3.47
C ALA A 166 -3.24 -3.73 4.60
N VAL A 167 -2.77 -3.86 5.84
CA VAL A 167 -3.53 -3.51 7.05
C VAL A 167 -2.69 -2.63 7.97
N ARG A 168 -3.33 -1.69 8.67
CA ARG A 168 -2.68 -0.86 9.67
C ARG A 168 -2.65 -1.57 11.03
N ARG A 169 -1.50 -1.51 11.70
CA ARG A 169 -1.30 -1.96 13.08
C ARG A 169 -0.48 -0.91 13.82
N GLY A 170 -1.13 -0.14 14.70
CA GLY A 170 -0.51 1.06 15.26
C GLY A 170 -0.18 2.08 14.16
N HIS A 171 1.08 2.50 14.09
CA HIS A 171 1.58 3.37 13.02
C HIS A 171 2.22 2.59 11.86
N ASP A 172 2.29 1.27 11.96
CA ASP A 172 2.89 0.42 10.94
C ASP A 172 1.86 -0.14 9.95
N ILE A 173 2.37 -0.55 8.80
CA ILE A 173 1.63 -1.28 7.76
C ILE A 173 2.13 -2.72 7.74
N VAL A 174 1.21 -3.66 7.84
CA VAL A 174 1.46 -5.08 7.58
C VAL A 174 0.96 -5.41 6.19
N VAL A 175 1.85 -5.92 5.35
CA VAL A 175 1.50 -6.44 4.01
C VAL A 175 1.42 -7.96 4.07
N LEU A 176 0.26 -8.49 3.69
CA LEU A 176 -0.02 -9.90 3.58
C LEU A 176 -0.09 -10.30 2.10
N VAL A 177 0.65 -11.36 1.73
CA VAL A 177 0.62 -11.90 0.37
C VAL A 177 0.26 -13.38 0.39
N ILE A 178 -0.82 -13.71 -0.30
CA ILE A 178 -1.36 -15.07 -0.47
C ILE A 178 -1.37 -15.39 -1.96
N LEU A 179 -0.80 -16.52 -2.34
CA LEU A 179 -0.71 -16.99 -3.73
C LEU A 179 -1.24 -18.43 -3.81
N GLY A 180 -1.98 -18.77 -4.87
CA GLY A 180 -2.42 -20.15 -5.11
C GLY A 180 -3.47 -20.68 -4.12
N SER A 181 -4.23 -19.80 -3.47
CA SER A 181 -5.25 -20.21 -2.49
C SER A 181 -6.51 -20.76 -3.16
N GLN A 182 -7.27 -21.57 -2.41
CA GLN A 182 -8.65 -21.95 -2.74
C GLN A 182 -9.66 -20.97 -2.15
N ASP A 183 -9.31 -20.30 -1.06
CA ASP A 183 -10.11 -19.29 -0.35
C ASP A 183 -9.17 -18.25 0.28
N ARG A 184 -8.79 -17.24 -0.52
CA ARG A 184 -7.80 -16.23 -0.11
C ARG A 184 -8.24 -15.42 1.10
N TYR A 185 -9.56 -15.27 1.31
CA TYR A 185 -10.09 -14.43 2.39
C TYR A 185 -10.10 -15.19 3.71
N ARG A 186 -10.46 -16.48 3.69
CA ARG A 186 -10.27 -17.34 4.86
C ARG A 186 -8.79 -17.41 5.26
N ASP A 187 -7.90 -17.63 4.30
CA ASP A 187 -6.45 -17.65 4.56
C ASP A 187 -5.98 -16.32 5.15
N ALA A 188 -6.48 -15.19 4.62
CA ALA A 188 -6.15 -13.87 5.15
C ALA A 188 -6.60 -13.69 6.60
N HIS A 189 -7.84 -14.06 6.92
CA HIS A 189 -8.34 -13.98 8.28
C HIS A 189 -7.57 -14.88 9.25
N VAL A 190 -7.18 -16.09 8.84
CA VAL A 190 -6.37 -17.00 9.66
C VAL A 190 -5.00 -16.38 9.94
N LEU A 191 -4.32 -15.85 8.93
CA LEU A 191 -2.98 -15.27 9.08
C LEU A 191 -3.01 -13.99 9.92
N LEU A 192 -3.98 -13.10 9.71
CA LEU A 192 -4.15 -11.90 10.52
C LEU A 192 -4.52 -12.23 11.97
N SER A 193 -5.40 -13.21 12.18
CA SER A 193 -5.75 -13.65 13.54
C SER A 193 -4.56 -14.27 14.26
N TRP A 194 -3.75 -15.08 13.57
CA TRP A 194 -2.54 -15.66 14.12
C TRP A 194 -1.53 -14.55 14.48
N LEU A 195 -1.33 -13.59 13.58
CA LEU A 195 -0.48 -12.43 13.80
C LEU A 195 -0.90 -11.66 15.06
N ASP A 196 -2.18 -11.35 15.19
CA ASP A 196 -2.76 -10.61 16.32
C ASP A 196 -2.76 -11.44 17.62
N GLN A 197 -2.75 -12.77 17.56
CA GLN A 197 -2.60 -13.64 18.73
C GLN A 197 -1.16 -13.71 19.23
N HIS A 198 -0.19 -13.74 18.33
CA HIS A 198 1.21 -14.03 18.65
C HIS A 198 2.10 -12.80 18.78
N TYR A 199 1.66 -11.62 18.35
CA TYR A 199 2.46 -10.40 18.40
C TYR A 199 1.67 -9.21 18.94
N ARG A 200 2.39 -8.21 19.45
CA ARG A 200 1.84 -6.93 19.90
C ARG A 200 2.62 -5.79 19.24
N TRP A 201 1.87 -4.78 18.82
CA TRP A 201 2.37 -3.53 18.25
C TRP A 201 2.29 -2.47 19.35
N LEU A 202 3.44 -2.09 19.88
CA LEU A 202 3.53 -1.09 20.95
C LEU A 202 4.01 0.22 20.35
N THR A 203 3.09 1.17 20.20
CA THR A 203 3.41 2.51 19.69
C THR A 203 3.94 3.38 20.82
N LEU A 204 5.06 4.07 20.59
CA LEU A 204 5.64 4.98 21.56
C LEU A 204 4.83 6.29 21.66
N ASP A 205 3.66 6.22 22.29
CA ASP A 205 2.76 7.34 22.53
C ASP A 205 2.05 7.23 23.89
N GLY A 206 1.26 8.26 24.22
CA GLY A 206 0.52 8.31 25.48
C GLY A 206 -0.67 7.36 25.59
N SER A 207 -1.06 6.68 24.50
CA SER A 207 -2.13 5.68 24.52
C SER A 207 -1.60 4.31 24.95
N THR A 208 -0.37 3.97 24.54
CA THR A 208 0.31 2.73 24.95
C THR A 208 1.07 2.91 26.26
N PHE A 209 1.70 4.08 26.46
CA PHE A 209 2.54 4.39 27.62
C PHE A 209 2.04 5.66 28.32
N PRO A 210 1.13 5.56 29.31
CA PRO A 210 0.54 6.70 30.01
C PRO A 210 1.57 7.65 30.65
N GLU A 211 2.76 7.17 30.98
CA GLU A 211 3.89 7.95 31.49
C GLU A 211 4.28 9.09 30.54
N LEU A 212 4.14 8.88 29.22
CA LEU A 212 4.40 9.91 28.21
C LEU A 212 3.36 11.05 28.23
N ALA A 213 2.14 10.80 28.72
CA ALA A 213 1.13 11.85 28.88
C ALA A 213 1.55 12.88 29.93
N VAL A 214 2.36 12.48 30.93
CA VAL A 214 2.91 13.39 31.94
C VAL A 214 3.91 14.35 31.30
N LEU A 215 4.79 13.87 30.42
CA LEU A 215 5.79 14.68 29.72
C LEU A 215 5.15 15.77 28.86
N ARG A 216 4.00 15.46 28.24
CA ARG A 216 3.23 16.44 27.44
C ARG A 216 2.81 17.67 28.25
N ARG A 217 2.55 17.55 29.56
CA ARG A 217 2.23 18.70 30.43
C ARG A 217 3.38 19.69 30.53
N PHE A 218 4.61 19.21 30.34
CA PHE A 218 5.82 20.04 30.31
C PHE A 218 6.23 20.44 28.89
N ARG A 219 5.34 20.22 27.91
CA ARG A 219 5.61 20.43 26.48
C ARG A 219 6.81 19.61 25.98
N ILE A 220 7.00 18.41 26.50
CA ILE A 220 8.05 17.47 26.07
C ILE A 220 7.37 16.28 25.38
N VAL A 221 7.91 15.87 24.23
CA VAL A 221 7.43 14.72 23.46
C VAL A 221 8.60 13.90 22.90
N PRO A 222 8.40 12.60 22.63
CA PRO A 222 9.29 11.85 21.75
C PRO A 222 9.39 12.55 20.38
N ALA A 223 10.60 12.66 19.84
CA ALA A 223 10.85 13.24 18.51
C ALA A 223 10.23 12.40 17.38
N LEU A 224 10.00 11.11 17.64
CA LEU A 224 9.33 10.15 16.78
C LEU A 224 8.40 9.28 17.62
N THR A 225 7.35 8.75 17.02
CA THR A 225 6.42 7.80 17.67
C THR A 225 6.49 6.44 16.95
N PRO A 226 7.63 5.73 17.02
CA PRO A 226 7.78 4.43 16.38
C PRO A 226 6.85 3.40 17.02
N THR A 227 6.51 2.38 16.25
CA THR A 227 5.87 1.16 16.76
C THR A 227 6.92 0.06 16.81
N VAL A 228 6.99 -0.66 17.94
CA VAL A 228 7.81 -1.87 18.06
C VAL A 228 6.91 -3.09 18.06
N VAL A 229 7.34 -4.15 17.37
CA VAL A 229 6.62 -5.42 17.33
C VAL A 229 7.34 -6.41 18.24
N VAL A 230 6.62 -6.98 19.20
CA VAL A 230 7.15 -7.96 20.15
C VAL A 230 6.26 -9.20 20.19
N PRO A 231 6.81 -10.40 20.49
CA PRO A 231 6.01 -11.57 20.82
C PRO A 231 5.01 -11.25 21.94
N ALA A 232 3.79 -11.73 21.81
CA ALA A 232 2.69 -11.39 22.72
C ALA A 232 2.96 -11.84 24.16
N ASP A 233 3.66 -12.97 24.34
CA ASP A 233 4.10 -13.50 25.62
C ASP A 233 5.23 -12.71 26.27
N ARG A 234 5.93 -11.85 25.53
CA ARG A 234 6.96 -10.93 26.04
C ARG A 234 6.46 -9.50 26.20
N ALA A 235 5.24 -9.19 25.77
CA ALA A 235 4.75 -7.81 25.70
C ALA A 235 4.69 -7.13 27.08
N GLN A 236 4.31 -7.86 28.13
CA GLN A 236 4.29 -7.34 29.49
C GLN A 236 5.69 -7.06 30.09
N GLU A 237 6.75 -7.50 29.43
CA GLU A 237 8.13 -7.29 29.85
C GLU A 237 8.77 -6.06 29.18
N VAL A 238 8.03 -5.38 28.30
CA VAL A 238 8.48 -4.14 27.69
C VAL A 238 8.34 -3.00 28.69
N GLU A 239 9.48 -2.39 29.01
CA GLU A 239 9.57 -1.24 29.90
C GLU A 239 9.84 0.04 29.13
N LEU A 240 9.25 1.14 29.62
CA LEU A 240 9.57 2.51 29.20
C LEU A 240 10.66 3.07 30.13
N ASP A 241 11.85 3.35 29.61
CA ASP A 241 12.91 4.05 30.33
C ASP A 241 13.02 5.49 29.83
N VAL A 242 12.78 6.46 30.71
CA VAL A 242 12.80 7.89 30.41
C VAL A 242 13.97 8.53 31.15
N THR A 243 14.93 9.04 30.39
CA THR A 243 15.99 9.90 30.90
C THR A 243 15.70 11.33 30.53
N TYR A 244 15.48 12.20 31.52
CA TYR A 244 15.37 13.64 31.31
C TYR A 244 16.70 14.33 31.65
N ARG A 245 17.16 15.20 30.75
CA ARG A 245 18.34 16.06 30.95
C ARG A 245 17.92 17.49 30.61
N PRO A 246 17.73 18.36 31.63
CA PRO A 246 17.31 19.74 31.39
C PRO A 246 18.26 20.42 30.39
N ALA A 247 17.71 20.86 29.27
CA ALA A 247 18.41 21.66 28.28
C ALA A 247 17.49 22.79 27.80
N ALA A 248 18.07 23.97 27.54
CA ALA A 248 17.33 25.12 27.05
C ALA A 248 16.90 24.93 25.58
N TRP A 249 17.68 24.17 24.80
CA TRP A 249 17.42 23.90 23.38
C TRP A 249 17.83 22.47 23.01
N GLY A 250 17.22 21.92 21.95
CA GLY A 250 17.53 20.60 21.40
C GLY A 250 16.95 19.44 22.24
N THR A 251 17.67 18.32 22.21
CA THR A 251 17.30 17.10 22.92
C THR A 251 17.34 17.31 24.43
N VAL A 252 16.18 17.20 25.09
CA VAL A 252 16.02 17.34 26.55
C VAL A 252 16.01 15.99 27.28
N GLY A 253 16.33 14.91 26.58
CA GLY A 253 16.32 13.58 27.15
C GLY A 253 16.21 12.48 26.11
N THR A 254 16.01 11.26 26.57
CA THR A 254 15.77 10.09 25.73
C THR A 254 14.67 9.26 26.35
N VAL A 255 13.86 8.67 25.50
CA VAL A 255 12.93 7.60 25.87
C VAL A 255 13.35 6.32 25.16
N ARG A 256 13.36 5.22 25.89
CA ARG A 256 13.70 3.89 25.38
C ARG A 256 12.57 2.92 25.66
N LEU A 257 12.25 2.08 24.69
CA LEU A 257 11.53 0.84 24.97
C LEU A 257 12.56 -0.26 25.05
N ARG A 258 12.51 -1.07 26.10
CA ARG A 258 13.49 -2.13 26.33
C ARG A 258 12.84 -3.38 26.90
N ILE A 259 13.54 -4.50 26.73
CA ILE A 259 13.27 -5.76 27.41
C ILE A 259 14.54 -6.15 28.17
N GLY A 260 14.49 -6.08 29.50
CA GLY A 260 15.68 -6.25 30.34
C GLY A 260 16.78 -5.24 29.97
N ILE A 261 17.92 -5.74 29.48
CA ILE A 261 19.06 -4.91 29.06
C ILE A 261 19.06 -4.55 27.56
N VAL A 262 18.10 -5.06 26.80
CA VAL A 262 18.06 -4.89 25.35
C VAL A 262 17.13 -3.74 25.00
N ASP A 263 17.69 -2.67 24.43
CA ASP A 263 16.90 -1.57 23.87
C ASP A 263 16.24 -2.03 22.55
N LEU A 264 14.91 -2.01 22.52
CA LEU A 264 14.11 -2.25 21.31
C LEU A 264 14.09 -1.02 20.40
N VAL A 265 13.95 0.16 20.99
CA VAL A 265 14.05 1.45 20.30
C VAL A 265 14.50 2.54 21.27
N THR A 266 15.27 3.50 20.77
CA THR A 266 15.67 4.71 21.50
C THR A 266 15.26 5.93 20.69
N VAL A 267 14.52 6.85 21.31
CA VAL A 267 14.04 8.09 20.68
C VAL A 267 14.43 9.30 21.52
N PRO A 268 14.93 10.39 20.90
CA PRO A 268 15.16 11.65 21.61
C PRO A 268 13.85 12.24 22.16
N LEU A 269 13.91 12.86 23.34
CA LEU A 269 12.86 13.74 23.84
C LEU A 269 13.18 15.18 23.46
N VAL A 270 12.20 15.91 22.95
CA VAL A 270 12.33 17.29 22.50
C VAL A 270 11.20 18.15 23.06
N ARG A 271 11.40 19.47 23.10
CA ARG A 271 10.31 20.39 23.46
C ARG A 271 9.43 20.70 22.24
N VAL A 272 8.12 20.79 22.45
CA VAL A 272 7.13 21.00 21.36
C VAL A 272 7.37 22.30 20.59
N ASP A 273 7.82 23.36 21.26
CA ASP A 273 8.21 24.65 20.66
C ASP A 273 9.35 24.54 19.64
N GLN A 274 10.12 23.44 19.63
CA GLN A 274 11.23 23.21 18.71
C GLN A 274 10.86 22.37 17.49
N LEU A 275 9.68 21.75 17.49
CA LEU A 275 9.22 20.89 16.38
C LEU A 275 8.59 21.67 15.22
N GLY A 276 8.57 23.01 15.27
CA GLY A 276 7.86 23.83 14.29
C GLY A 276 6.33 23.65 14.33
N LEU A 277 5.81 22.92 15.33
CA LEU A 277 4.39 22.69 15.58
C LEU A 277 3.84 23.84 16.43
N GLY A 278 3.83 25.05 15.87
CA GLY A 278 3.02 26.16 16.38
C GLY A 278 1.54 26.00 15.98
N PRO A 279 0.59 26.64 16.68
CA PRO A 279 -0.81 26.64 16.25
C PRO A 279 -0.92 27.22 14.83
N MET A 280 -1.69 26.55 13.96
CA MET A 280 -2.08 27.05 12.63
C MET A 280 -3.12 28.18 12.74
N SER A 281 -2.76 29.28 13.40
CA SER A 281 -3.47 30.55 13.28
C SER A 281 -2.42 31.65 13.22
N GLU A 282 -2.52 32.50 12.20
CA GLU A 282 -1.61 33.62 11.87
C GLU A 282 -0.42 33.28 10.97
N ARG A 283 -0.74 32.78 9.76
CA ARG A 283 -0.03 33.22 8.56
C ARG A 283 -1.05 33.81 7.60
N ALA A 284 -1.23 35.13 7.70
CA ALA A 284 -1.74 35.99 6.64
C ALA A 284 -0.59 36.29 5.66
#